data_AF-A0A968VXG6-F1
#
_entry.id   AF-A0A968VXG6-F1
#
_cell.length_a   1.000
_cell.length_b   1.000
_cell.length_c   1.000
_cell.angle_alpha   90.00
_cell.angle_beta   90.00
_cell.angle_gamma   90.00
#
_symmetry.space_group_name_H-M   'P 1'
#
loop_
_entity.id
_entity.type
_entity.pdbx_description
1 polymer ?
#
loop_
_entity_poly.entity_id
_entity_poly.type
_entity_poly.pdbx_seq_one_letter_code
_entity_poly.pdbx_strand_id
1 'polypeptide(L)'
;MLSADGKSIVFAQNTGKSFSPDNRIGVFFADYSNGQVSNIQPFPYNSEDYNVSYPSLTNDGNTLYFCTNSREGLGGYDIYVSKKSATGWGKPENLGEPINTRGNEVFPFYHQSGRLYFATNRGAVSFGRHDIYVSRRFNGQWTQPKNLGEPVNTRRDDFGLVLDDSLQTGYLTSDRNRSFDILRVESNFPKFETCSPVKENNYCFEFYEEGSIDISTTTMKYEWDMGDGTKYRSLLAKHCFKAPGTYIIQLNVIDSLTGEVYFNEATYPFELKDIQQPYISSADTARTGEPAKFDGLKTYLEGFAEGNYYWDFGDGEKASGEVANHAFLDAGYYIVKLGVVYKGSKKEKESKACAFKNIVVLP
;
A
#
# COMPACT_ATOMS: atom_id res chain seq x y z
N MET A 1 -6.99 3.29 25.63
CA MET A 1 -5.93 2.90 24.67
C MET A 1 -4.56 3.10 25.30
N LEU A 2 -3.60 2.26 24.95
CA LEU A 2 -2.19 2.41 25.32
C LEU A 2 -1.50 3.29 24.27
N SER A 3 -0.55 4.13 24.68
CA SER A 3 0.32 4.88 23.76
C SER A 3 1.22 3.93 22.98
N ALA A 4 1.71 4.37 21.83
CA ALA A 4 2.55 3.53 20.96
C ALA A 4 3.85 3.08 21.64
N ASP A 5 4.40 3.88 22.56
CA ASP A 5 5.58 3.53 23.36
C ASP A 5 5.30 2.60 24.55
N GLY A 6 4.02 2.26 24.79
CA GLY A 6 3.60 1.38 25.85
C GLY A 6 3.66 1.97 27.26
N LYS A 7 3.91 3.28 27.42
CA LYS A 7 4.17 3.92 28.72
C LYS A 7 3.02 4.72 29.29
N SER A 8 2.01 5.04 28.51
CA SER A 8 0.88 5.85 28.94
C SER A 8 -0.43 5.29 28.44
N ILE A 9 -1.52 5.48 29.19
CA ILE A 9 -2.86 5.12 28.78
C ILE A 9 -3.71 6.39 28.70
N VAL A 10 -4.54 6.45 27.66
CA VAL A 10 -5.63 7.42 27.55
C VAL A 10 -6.94 6.68 27.62
N PHE A 11 -7.85 7.11 28.49
CA PHE A 11 -9.12 6.43 28.71
C PHE A 11 -10.23 7.42 29.08
N ALA A 12 -11.48 6.98 28.91
CA ALA A 12 -12.65 7.74 29.31
C ALA A 12 -13.27 7.09 30.55
N GLN A 13 -13.73 7.91 31.50
CA GLN A 13 -14.42 7.45 32.70
C GLN A 13 -15.42 8.51 33.20
N ASN A 14 -16.31 8.12 34.10
CA ASN A 14 -17.19 9.07 34.79
C ASN A 14 -16.36 10.06 35.63
N THR A 15 -16.70 11.35 35.56
CA THR A 15 -16.01 12.42 36.30
C THR A 15 -16.53 12.56 37.74
N GLY A 16 -17.72 12.05 38.03
CA GLY A 16 -18.33 12.07 39.36
C GLY A 16 -17.98 10.86 40.23
N LYS A 17 -18.20 11.00 41.55
CA LYS A 17 -17.85 9.99 42.57
C LYS A 17 -18.79 8.79 42.66
N SER A 18 -19.89 8.77 41.90
CA SER A 18 -20.90 7.69 41.89
C SER A 18 -21.28 7.29 40.46
N PHE A 19 -21.95 6.16 40.27
CA PHE A 19 -22.62 5.88 39.00
C PHE A 19 -23.98 6.60 38.99
N SER A 20 -23.97 7.92 38.74
CA SER A 20 -25.17 8.73 38.51
C SER A 20 -25.37 8.98 37.01
N PRO A 21 -26.60 8.92 36.48
CA PRO A 21 -26.92 9.37 35.12
C PRO A 21 -26.51 10.83 34.84
N ASP A 22 -26.40 11.64 35.89
CA ASP A 22 -25.99 13.05 35.78
C ASP A 22 -24.48 13.22 35.63
N ASN A 23 -23.68 12.19 35.93
CA ASN A 23 -22.22 12.29 35.84
C ASN A 23 -21.77 12.27 34.38
N ARG A 24 -20.90 13.22 34.04
CA ARG A 24 -20.32 13.32 32.71
C ARG A 24 -19.18 12.33 32.53
N ILE A 25 -18.93 11.99 31.27
CA ILE A 25 -17.74 11.26 30.87
C ILE A 25 -16.64 12.28 30.58
N GLY A 26 -15.44 12.01 31.09
CA GLY A 26 -14.23 12.78 30.80
C GLY A 26 -13.10 11.87 30.32
N VAL A 27 -12.15 12.47 29.60
CA VAL A 27 -10.90 11.84 29.17
C VAL A 27 -9.81 12.06 30.21
N PHE A 28 -9.01 11.03 30.45
CA PHE A 28 -7.90 11.04 31.40
C PHE A 28 -6.67 10.40 30.78
N PHE A 29 -5.51 10.89 31.21
CA PHE A 29 -4.19 10.36 30.89
C PHE A 29 -3.63 9.71 32.15
N ALA A 30 -2.87 8.64 32.00
CA ALA A 30 -2.20 7.99 33.10
C ALA A 30 -0.90 7.34 32.65
N ASP A 31 0.03 7.17 33.58
CA ASP A 31 1.24 6.38 33.36
C ASP A 31 0.89 4.89 33.45
N TYR A 32 1.52 4.09 32.60
CA TYR A 32 1.34 2.65 32.56
C TYR A 32 2.69 1.94 32.62
N SER A 33 2.84 1.09 33.63
CA SER A 33 4.05 0.28 33.80
C SER A 33 3.71 -1.03 34.49
N ASN A 34 4.30 -2.14 34.04
CA ASN A 34 4.14 -3.47 34.66
C ASN A 34 2.67 -3.88 34.90
N GLY A 35 1.76 -3.52 33.99
CA GLY A 35 0.34 -3.85 34.11
C GLY A 35 -0.45 -2.93 35.04
N GLN A 36 0.17 -1.89 35.60
CA GLN A 36 -0.46 -0.97 36.56
C GLN A 36 -0.60 0.44 35.99
N VAL A 37 -1.73 1.06 36.32
CA VAL A 37 -2.08 2.45 35.98
C VAL A 37 -1.77 3.35 37.17
N SER A 38 -1.07 4.45 36.95
CA SER A 38 -0.72 5.43 37.99
C SER A 38 -0.77 6.86 37.46
N ASN A 39 -0.63 7.86 38.34
CA ASN A 39 -0.55 9.28 37.97
C ASN A 39 -1.67 9.74 37.01
N ILE A 40 -2.93 9.50 37.40
CA ILE A 40 -4.09 9.84 36.57
C ILE A 40 -4.26 11.36 36.54
N GLN A 41 -4.23 11.95 35.35
CA GLN A 41 -4.41 13.38 35.08
C GLN A 41 -5.63 13.61 34.18
N PRO A 42 -6.54 14.53 34.52
CA PRO A 42 -7.68 14.84 33.66
C PRO A 42 -7.22 15.56 32.39
N PHE A 43 -7.91 15.30 31.28
CA PHE A 43 -7.79 16.15 30.11
C PHE A 43 -8.31 17.56 30.45
N PRO A 44 -7.54 18.64 30.18
CA PRO A 44 -7.91 19.99 30.63
C PRO A 44 -9.24 20.53 30.08
N TYR A 45 -9.76 19.93 29.01
CA TYR A 45 -11.03 20.33 28.38
C TYR A 45 -12.17 19.35 28.65
N ASN A 46 -12.08 18.55 29.72
CA ASN A 46 -13.26 17.88 30.27
C ASN A 46 -14.31 18.91 30.68
N SER A 47 -15.58 18.50 30.67
CA SER A 47 -16.72 19.38 30.95
C SER A 47 -17.67 18.76 31.97
N GLU A 48 -18.32 19.62 32.75
CA GLU A 48 -19.43 19.25 33.63
C GLU A 48 -20.79 19.29 32.89
N ASP A 49 -20.86 19.98 31.75
CA ASP A 49 -22.11 20.17 31.00
C ASP A 49 -22.36 19.08 29.96
N TYR A 50 -21.29 18.54 29.37
CA TYR A 50 -21.33 17.56 28.28
C TYR A 50 -20.24 16.49 28.42
N ASN A 51 -20.39 15.40 27.69
CA ASN A 51 -19.43 14.30 27.68
C ASN A 51 -18.23 14.61 26.79
N VAL A 52 -17.06 14.17 27.24
CA VAL A 52 -15.81 14.12 26.49
C VAL A 52 -15.33 12.67 26.54
N SER A 53 -15.42 11.96 25.43
CA SER A 53 -15.28 10.49 25.39
C SER A 53 -14.57 10.00 24.13
N TYR A 54 -14.41 8.68 24.02
CA TYR A 54 -13.82 7.97 22.88
C TYR A 54 -12.45 8.51 22.44
N PRO A 55 -11.46 8.58 23.35
CA PRO A 55 -10.16 9.14 23.01
C PRO A 55 -9.39 8.25 22.01
N SER A 56 -8.74 8.90 21.06
CA SER A 56 -7.79 8.34 20.10
C SER A 56 -6.55 9.22 20.03
N LEU A 57 -5.41 8.70 20.47
CA LEU A 57 -4.13 9.38 20.52
C LEU A 57 -3.26 8.92 19.36
N THR A 58 -2.62 9.85 18.66
CA THR A 58 -1.62 9.54 17.63
C THR A 58 -0.39 8.84 18.21
N ASN A 59 0.32 8.07 17.39
CA ASN A 59 1.51 7.31 17.82
C ASN A 59 2.60 8.20 18.46
N ASP A 60 2.73 9.46 18.00
CA ASP A 60 3.67 10.43 18.56
C ASP A 60 3.19 11.06 19.89
N GLY A 61 1.96 10.76 20.32
CA GLY A 61 1.37 11.28 21.55
C GLY A 61 0.96 12.75 21.52
N ASN A 62 1.05 13.42 20.36
CA ASN A 62 0.87 14.87 20.27
C ASN A 62 -0.51 15.31 19.77
N THR A 63 -1.32 14.41 19.22
CA THR A 63 -2.65 14.75 18.73
C THR A 63 -3.69 13.80 19.32
N LEU A 64 -4.67 14.38 20.01
CA LEU A 64 -5.80 13.66 20.58
C LEU A 64 -7.05 13.96 19.75
N TYR A 65 -7.63 12.92 19.17
CA TYR A 65 -8.99 12.91 18.67
C TYR A 65 -9.92 12.36 19.75
N PHE A 66 -11.11 12.91 19.87
CA PHE A 66 -12.10 12.48 20.86
C PHE A 66 -13.48 12.96 20.41
N CYS A 67 -14.57 12.45 21.02
CA CYS A 67 -15.91 12.95 20.71
C CYS A 67 -16.51 13.74 21.87
N THR A 68 -17.35 14.71 21.52
CA THR A 68 -18.19 15.42 22.49
C THR A 68 -19.63 15.49 22.00
N ASN A 69 -20.58 15.52 22.93
CA ASN A 69 -21.97 15.86 22.67
C ASN A 69 -22.29 17.30 23.10
N SER A 70 -21.32 18.20 22.95
CA SER A 70 -21.52 19.63 23.21
C SER A 70 -22.59 20.19 22.29
N ARG A 71 -23.42 21.11 22.81
CA ARG A 71 -24.46 21.81 22.01
C ARG A 71 -23.89 22.72 20.93
N GLU A 72 -22.59 23.01 20.98
CA GLU A 72 -21.87 23.78 19.95
C GLU A 72 -21.45 22.93 18.74
N GLY A 73 -21.61 21.60 18.82
CA GLY A 73 -21.37 20.68 17.71
C GLY A 73 -22.42 20.77 16.60
N LEU A 74 -22.16 20.07 15.50
CA LEU A 74 -23.05 19.90 14.34
C LEU A 74 -24.16 18.87 14.60
N GLY A 75 -23.87 17.83 15.39
CA GLY A 75 -24.77 16.70 15.61
C GLY A 75 -24.88 16.26 17.07
N GLY A 76 -25.16 14.96 17.26
CA GLY A 76 -25.31 14.34 18.57
C GLY A 76 -23.98 14.13 19.27
N TYR A 77 -23.04 13.44 18.61
CA TYR A 77 -21.64 13.37 19.01
C TYR A 77 -20.79 13.78 17.82
N ASP A 78 -19.83 14.64 18.06
CA ASP A 78 -18.92 15.18 17.05
C ASP A 78 -17.49 14.84 17.41
N ILE A 79 -16.64 14.57 16.41
CA ILE A 79 -15.21 14.37 16.60
C ILE A 79 -14.51 15.74 16.67
N TYR A 80 -13.72 15.93 17.71
CA TYR A 80 -12.83 17.06 17.94
C TYR A 80 -11.38 16.60 17.92
N VAL A 81 -10.48 17.54 17.65
CA VAL A 81 -9.03 17.35 17.74
C VAL A 81 -8.41 18.38 18.68
N SER A 82 -7.49 17.94 19.54
CA SER A 82 -6.63 18.82 20.33
C SER A 82 -5.18 18.42 20.09
N LYS A 83 -4.30 19.42 19.94
CA LYS A 83 -2.87 19.21 19.72
C LYS A 83 -2.11 19.61 20.97
N LYS A 84 -1.16 18.77 21.37
CA LYS A 84 -0.24 19.02 22.47
C LYS A 84 0.91 19.89 21.98
N SER A 85 1.26 20.88 22.79
CA SER A 85 2.42 21.75 22.61
C SER A 85 3.29 21.74 23.86
N ALA A 86 4.37 22.52 23.87
CA ALA A 86 5.22 22.69 25.05
C ALA A 86 4.46 23.19 26.29
N THR A 87 3.34 23.91 26.10
CA THR A 87 2.51 24.43 27.19
C THR A 87 1.32 23.52 27.55
N GLY A 88 1.23 22.33 26.95
CA GLY A 88 0.13 21.39 27.16
C GLY A 88 -0.85 21.33 25.98
N TRP A 89 -2.05 20.81 26.24
CA TRP A 89 -3.09 20.61 25.24
C TRP A 89 -3.72 21.95 24.79
N GLY A 90 -3.74 22.18 23.49
CA GLY A 90 -4.40 23.34 22.87
C GLY A 90 -5.93 23.21 22.86
N LYS A 91 -6.61 24.33 22.59
CA LYS A 91 -8.08 24.39 22.52
C LYS A 91 -8.60 23.34 21.51
N PRO A 92 -9.59 22.52 21.87
CA PRO A 92 -10.18 21.58 20.93
C PRO A 92 -10.84 22.26 19.73
N GLU A 93 -10.60 21.69 18.56
CA GLU A 93 -11.17 22.12 17.28
C GLU A 93 -12.15 21.05 16.80
N ASN A 94 -13.39 21.45 16.47
CA ASN A 94 -14.36 20.57 15.85
C ASN A 94 -13.87 20.22 14.42
N LEU A 95 -13.90 18.95 14.02
CA LEU A 95 -13.42 18.55 12.69
C LEU A 95 -14.30 19.05 11.53
N GLY A 96 -15.53 19.49 11.82
CA GLY A 96 -16.47 20.04 10.84
C GLY A 96 -16.86 19.05 9.73
N GLU A 97 -17.55 19.56 8.73
CA GLU A 97 -17.77 18.80 7.50
C GLU A 97 -16.45 18.61 6.73
N PRO A 98 -16.25 17.47 6.03
CA PRO A 98 -17.19 16.38 5.83
C PRO A 98 -17.08 15.27 6.87
N ILE A 99 -16.41 15.46 8.01
CA ILE A 99 -16.26 14.42 9.04
C ILE A 99 -17.50 14.38 9.95
N ASN A 100 -17.82 15.49 10.57
CA ASN A 100 -18.98 15.61 11.45
C ASN A 100 -20.24 15.93 10.64
N THR A 101 -21.37 15.42 11.12
CA THR A 101 -22.70 15.60 10.50
C THR A 101 -23.72 15.98 11.56
N ARG A 102 -25.01 15.98 11.20
CA ARG A 102 -26.10 16.06 12.18
C ARG A 102 -26.28 14.77 12.99
N GLY A 103 -25.57 13.71 12.62
CA GLY A 103 -25.59 12.39 13.24
C GLY A 103 -24.70 12.29 14.49
N ASN A 104 -24.31 11.06 14.82
CA ASN A 104 -23.27 10.77 15.79
C ASN A 104 -22.03 10.27 15.04
N GLU A 105 -20.90 10.92 15.27
CA GLU A 105 -19.57 10.45 14.91
C GLU A 105 -18.84 10.01 16.20
N VAL A 106 -18.57 8.71 16.30
CA VAL A 106 -18.10 8.06 17.53
C VAL A 106 -16.95 7.10 17.25
N PHE A 107 -16.21 6.73 18.30
CA PHE A 107 -15.09 5.79 18.25
C PHE A 107 -14.02 6.13 17.18
N PRO A 108 -13.45 7.35 17.20
CA PRO A 108 -12.37 7.68 16.27
C PRO A 108 -11.17 6.76 16.51
N PHE A 109 -10.49 6.43 15.42
CA PHE A 109 -9.19 5.78 15.42
C PHE A 109 -8.33 6.42 14.34
N TYR A 110 -7.34 7.20 14.75
CA TYR A 110 -6.36 7.77 13.84
C TYR A 110 -5.18 6.81 13.68
N HIS A 111 -5.00 6.27 12.48
CA HIS A 111 -3.89 5.39 12.14
C HIS A 111 -2.68 6.19 11.64
N GLN A 112 -1.46 5.68 11.86
CA GLN A 112 -0.21 6.34 11.46
C GLN A 112 -0.06 6.58 9.95
N SER A 113 -0.85 5.88 9.12
CA SER A 113 -0.95 6.16 7.68
C SER A 113 -1.70 7.45 7.34
N GLY A 114 -2.17 8.22 8.33
CA GLY A 114 -2.93 9.45 8.13
C GLY A 114 -4.44 9.23 7.93
N ARG A 115 -4.93 8.01 8.17
CA ARG A 115 -6.34 7.64 8.04
C ARG A 115 -7.07 7.79 9.36
N LEU A 116 -8.22 8.46 9.33
CA LEU A 116 -9.17 8.52 10.43
C LEU A 116 -10.32 7.55 10.15
N TYR A 117 -10.40 6.51 10.96
CA TYR A 117 -11.53 5.59 11.01
C TYR A 117 -12.49 6.05 12.10
N PHE A 118 -13.80 5.96 11.87
CA PHE A 118 -14.81 6.30 12.86
C PHE A 118 -16.14 5.66 12.51
N ALA A 119 -16.97 5.39 13.51
CA ALA A 119 -18.33 4.93 13.31
C ALA A 119 -19.30 6.11 13.25
N THR A 120 -20.24 6.07 12.31
CA THR A 120 -21.23 7.14 12.15
C THR A 120 -22.57 6.62 11.65
N ASN A 121 -23.63 7.34 12.01
CA ASN A 121 -24.99 7.13 11.53
C ASN A 121 -25.42 8.15 10.45
N ARG A 122 -24.45 8.80 9.78
CA ARG A 122 -24.66 9.83 8.74
C ARG A 122 -25.59 9.47 7.58
N GLY A 123 -25.74 8.18 7.27
CA GLY A 123 -26.76 7.64 6.35
C GLY A 123 -26.59 7.89 4.83
N ALA A 124 -27.01 6.87 4.05
CA ALA A 124 -27.62 6.84 2.70
C ALA A 124 -27.42 5.43 2.10
N VAL A 125 -26.19 4.93 2.19
CA VAL A 125 -25.81 3.52 2.06
C VAL A 125 -25.34 3.12 3.45
N SER A 126 -26.27 2.64 4.28
CA SER A 126 -25.93 2.03 5.54
C SER A 126 -26.34 0.59 5.53
N PHE A 127 -25.49 -0.26 6.07
CA PHE A 127 -25.87 -1.64 6.34
C PHE A 127 -26.58 -1.67 7.71
N GLY A 128 -26.02 -1.03 8.74
CA GLY A 128 -26.61 -0.84 10.09
C GLY A 128 -27.02 0.59 10.44
N ARG A 129 -27.22 0.88 11.73
CA ARG A 129 -27.45 2.25 12.24
C ARG A 129 -26.12 2.99 12.42
N HIS A 130 -25.07 2.32 12.89
CA HIS A 130 -23.70 2.84 12.84
C HIS A 130 -22.82 1.93 11.98
N ASP A 131 -22.15 2.53 11.01
CA ASP A 131 -21.17 1.86 10.14
C ASP A 131 -19.82 2.57 10.29
N ILE A 132 -18.73 1.85 10.02
CA ILE A 132 -17.37 2.39 10.00
C ILE A 132 -17.06 3.04 8.66
N TYR A 133 -16.58 4.27 8.73
CA TYR A 133 -16.08 5.05 7.62
C TYR A 133 -14.60 5.35 7.82
N VAL A 134 -13.91 5.59 6.70
CA VAL A 134 -12.54 6.08 6.69
C VAL A 134 -12.46 7.39 5.91
N SER A 135 -11.70 8.35 6.44
CA SER A 135 -11.29 9.55 5.70
C SER A 135 -9.78 9.77 5.86
N ARG A 136 -9.21 10.52 4.93
CA ARG A 136 -7.81 10.94 4.90
C ARG A 136 -7.74 12.42 4.59
N ARG A 137 -6.56 13.02 4.70
CA ARG A 137 -6.37 14.42 4.34
C ARG A 137 -5.94 14.56 2.87
N PHE A 138 -6.40 15.64 2.25
CA PHE A 138 -6.00 16.08 0.92
C PHE A 138 -5.97 17.62 0.92
N ASN A 139 -4.85 18.23 0.53
CA ASN A 139 -4.70 19.70 0.54
C ASN A 139 -5.11 20.34 1.88
N GLY A 140 -4.75 19.69 2.99
CA GLY A 140 -5.06 20.13 4.35
C GLY A 140 -6.52 19.91 4.81
N GLN A 141 -7.40 19.41 3.93
CA GLN A 141 -8.81 19.16 4.21
C GLN A 141 -9.10 17.66 4.34
N TRP A 142 -10.12 17.29 5.11
CA TRP A 142 -10.60 15.91 5.13
C TRP A 142 -11.34 15.57 3.84
N THR A 143 -11.05 14.40 3.28
CA THR A 143 -11.80 13.85 2.15
C THR A 143 -13.21 13.44 2.57
N GLN A 144 -14.11 13.26 1.60
CA GLN A 144 -15.41 12.64 1.87
C GLN A 144 -15.20 11.24 2.47
N PRO A 145 -15.74 10.95 3.67
CA PRO A 145 -15.59 9.64 4.29
C PRO A 145 -16.16 8.52 3.43
N LYS A 146 -15.39 7.45 3.25
CA LYS A 146 -15.78 6.25 2.50
C LYS A 146 -16.24 5.17 3.47
N ASN A 147 -17.43 4.62 3.25
CA ASN A 147 -17.93 3.45 3.97
C ASN A 147 -17.04 2.23 3.66
N LEU A 148 -16.61 1.48 4.68
CA LEU A 148 -15.72 0.33 4.49
C LEU A 148 -16.42 -0.90 3.88
N GLY A 149 -17.75 -0.94 3.86
CA GLY A 149 -18.55 -2.03 3.29
C GLY A 149 -18.38 -3.38 3.99
N GLU A 150 -19.03 -4.41 3.45
CA GLU A 150 -18.87 -5.78 3.92
C GLU A 150 -17.44 -6.31 3.62
N PRO A 151 -16.85 -7.15 4.50
CA PRO A 151 -17.43 -7.72 5.73
C PRO A 151 -17.14 -6.89 7.00
N VAL A 152 -16.53 -5.70 6.87
CA VAL A 152 -16.23 -4.84 8.03
C VAL A 152 -17.53 -4.29 8.59
N ASN A 153 -18.34 -3.65 7.75
CA ASN A 153 -19.70 -3.25 8.09
C ASN A 153 -20.68 -4.35 7.75
N THR A 154 -21.74 -4.47 8.54
CA THR A 154 -22.79 -5.48 8.42
C THR A 154 -24.15 -4.82 8.53
N ARG A 155 -25.24 -5.58 8.37
CA ARG A 155 -26.60 -5.03 8.55
C ARG A 155 -26.97 -4.63 9.99
N ARG A 156 -25.97 -4.53 10.85
CA ARG A 156 -25.99 -4.37 12.30
C ARG A 156 -25.01 -3.25 12.64
N ASP A 157 -24.95 -2.86 13.90
CA ASP A 157 -24.09 -1.76 14.31
C ASP A 157 -22.63 -2.21 14.47
N ASP A 158 -21.76 -1.51 13.79
CA ASP A 158 -20.32 -1.67 13.80
C ASP A 158 -19.67 -0.36 14.29
N PHE A 159 -18.85 -0.46 15.34
CA PHE A 159 -18.37 0.70 16.11
C PHE A 159 -16.85 0.87 16.03
N GLY A 160 -16.15 0.58 17.12
CA GLY A 160 -14.71 0.80 17.24
C GLY A 160 -13.94 -0.16 16.34
N LEU A 161 -13.05 0.39 15.53
CA LEU A 161 -12.05 -0.34 14.76
C LEU A 161 -10.67 0.16 15.19
N VAL A 162 -9.79 -0.78 15.54
CA VAL A 162 -8.37 -0.52 15.73
C VAL A 162 -7.58 -1.50 14.88
N LEU A 163 -6.63 -0.99 14.11
CA LEU A 163 -5.79 -1.78 13.21
C LEU A 163 -4.33 -1.69 13.66
N ASP A 164 -3.56 -2.74 13.33
CA ASP A 164 -2.12 -2.72 13.44
C ASP A 164 -1.48 -1.76 12.42
N ASP A 165 -0.21 -1.47 12.65
CA ASP A 165 0.63 -0.61 11.82
C ASP A 165 0.67 -1.02 10.34
N SER A 166 0.44 -2.31 10.05
CA SER A 166 0.48 -2.89 8.72
C SER A 166 -0.88 -2.88 7.99
N LEU A 167 -1.94 -2.44 8.69
CA LEU A 167 -3.34 -2.53 8.25
C LEU A 167 -3.77 -3.96 7.89
N GLN A 168 -3.13 -4.97 8.50
CA GLN A 168 -3.39 -6.39 8.20
C GLN A 168 -4.26 -7.04 9.25
N THR A 169 -4.11 -6.68 10.52
CA THR A 169 -4.90 -7.25 11.60
C THR A 169 -5.42 -6.17 12.53
N GLY A 170 -6.45 -6.49 13.30
CA GLY A 170 -7.03 -5.55 14.25
C GLY A 170 -8.19 -6.13 15.04
N TYR A 171 -8.91 -5.23 15.70
CA TYR A 171 -10.11 -5.56 16.45
C TYR A 171 -11.25 -4.63 16.07
N LEU A 172 -12.44 -5.20 16.01
CA LEU A 172 -13.69 -4.55 15.64
C LEU A 172 -14.75 -4.83 16.71
N THR A 173 -15.45 -3.81 17.18
CA THR A 173 -16.65 -3.97 18.01
C THR A 173 -17.90 -3.99 17.15
N SER A 174 -18.75 -5.01 17.29
CA SER A 174 -19.93 -5.21 16.45
C SER A 174 -21.05 -5.94 17.19
N ASP A 175 -22.32 -5.63 16.90
CA ASP A 175 -23.47 -6.45 17.34
C ASP A 175 -23.97 -7.46 16.28
N ARG A 176 -23.14 -7.80 15.29
CA ARG A 176 -23.49 -8.75 14.21
C ARG A 176 -24.00 -10.11 14.71
N ASN A 177 -23.61 -10.53 15.92
CA ASN A 177 -24.05 -11.77 16.57
C ASN A 177 -25.23 -11.57 17.54
N ARG A 178 -25.93 -10.43 17.47
CA ARG A 178 -26.99 -10.00 18.41
C ARG A 178 -26.52 -9.73 19.84
N SER A 179 -25.21 -9.60 20.02
CA SER A 179 -24.51 -9.17 21.24
C SER A 179 -23.33 -8.30 20.79
N PHE A 180 -23.02 -7.24 21.54
CA PHE A 180 -21.82 -6.45 21.28
C PHE A 180 -20.58 -7.28 21.64
N ASP A 181 -19.84 -7.70 20.62
CA ASP A 181 -18.63 -8.51 20.76
C ASP A 181 -17.42 -7.75 20.20
N ILE A 182 -16.22 -8.15 20.66
CA ILE A 182 -14.95 -7.74 20.06
C ILE A 182 -14.47 -8.86 19.14
N LEU A 183 -14.32 -8.56 17.86
CA LEU A 183 -13.95 -9.49 16.81
C LEU A 183 -12.54 -9.19 16.33
N ARG A 184 -11.70 -10.22 16.16
CA ARG A 184 -10.42 -10.07 15.45
C ARG A 184 -10.71 -9.96 13.95
N VAL A 185 -10.18 -8.93 13.32
CA VAL A 185 -10.24 -8.73 11.87
C VAL A 185 -8.87 -8.99 11.25
N GLU A 186 -8.87 -9.58 10.07
CA GLU A 186 -7.67 -9.86 9.29
C GLU A 186 -7.94 -9.54 7.82
N SER A 187 -7.00 -8.86 7.18
CA SER A 187 -7.08 -8.51 5.77
C SER A 187 -6.86 -9.76 4.92
N ASN A 188 -7.67 -9.91 3.88
CA ASN A 188 -7.44 -10.94 2.85
C ASN A 188 -6.31 -10.56 1.89
N PHE A 189 -5.72 -9.37 2.04
CA PHE A 189 -4.62 -8.93 1.19
C PHE A 189 -3.36 -9.78 1.47
N PRO A 190 -2.81 -10.49 0.48
CA PRO A 190 -1.67 -11.37 0.71
C PRO A 190 -0.45 -10.60 1.20
N LYS A 191 0.25 -11.18 2.19
CA LYS A 191 1.56 -10.68 2.62
C LYS A 191 2.64 -11.07 1.60
N PHE A 192 3.48 -10.09 1.25
CA PHE A 192 4.66 -10.24 0.41
C PHE A 192 5.88 -9.76 1.20
N GLU A 193 6.74 -10.70 1.63
CA GLU A 193 7.81 -10.41 2.59
C GLU A 193 9.08 -9.82 1.93
N THR A 194 9.39 -10.22 0.70
CA THR A 194 10.60 -9.82 -0.01
C THR A 194 10.29 -9.35 -1.43
N CYS A 195 10.09 -8.03 -1.59
CA CYS A 195 9.92 -7.42 -2.91
C CYS A 195 11.27 -6.90 -3.42
N SER A 196 11.56 -7.13 -4.70
CA SER A 196 12.77 -6.60 -5.36
C SER A 196 12.44 -5.43 -6.28
N PRO A 197 13.37 -4.47 -6.52
CA PRO A 197 13.11 -3.42 -7.50
C PRO A 197 12.94 -4.04 -8.89
N VAL A 198 11.96 -3.53 -9.66
CA VAL A 198 11.76 -3.94 -11.06
C VAL A 198 13.04 -3.67 -11.86
N LYS A 199 13.45 -4.67 -12.64
CA LYS A 199 14.59 -4.57 -13.56
C LYS A 199 14.11 -4.54 -14.99
N GLU A 200 14.70 -3.67 -15.80
CA GLU A 200 14.46 -3.67 -17.24
C GLU A 200 15.15 -4.85 -17.91
N ASN A 201 14.47 -5.45 -18.88
CA ASN A 201 15.10 -6.44 -19.74
C ASN A 201 16.16 -5.77 -20.61
N ASN A 202 17.31 -6.41 -20.76
CA ASN A 202 18.36 -6.00 -21.69
C ASN A 202 18.62 -7.14 -22.69
N TYR A 203 18.37 -6.86 -23.96
CA TYR A 203 18.53 -7.83 -25.05
C TYR A 203 19.77 -7.58 -25.91
N CYS A 204 20.67 -6.69 -25.46
CA CYS A 204 21.90 -6.35 -26.16
C CYS A 204 23.09 -7.15 -25.62
N PHE A 205 23.83 -7.79 -26.52
CA PHE A 205 24.97 -8.66 -26.23
C PHE A 205 26.15 -8.34 -27.15
N GLU A 206 27.35 -8.68 -26.69
CA GLU A 206 28.58 -8.62 -27.48
C GLU A 206 29.09 -10.03 -27.75
N PHE A 207 29.35 -10.34 -29.02
CA PHE A 207 29.89 -11.61 -29.49
C PHE A 207 31.24 -11.34 -30.12
N TYR A 208 32.25 -12.13 -29.78
CA TYR A 208 33.59 -11.91 -30.29
C TYR A 208 34.32 -13.23 -30.51
N GLU A 209 35.23 -13.23 -31.48
CA GLU A 209 36.14 -14.35 -31.78
C GLU A 209 37.56 -13.98 -31.31
N GLU A 210 38.16 -14.83 -30.48
CA GLU A 210 39.53 -14.64 -29.93
C GLU A 210 40.59 -15.38 -30.76
N GLY A 211 40.20 -16.43 -31.49
CA GLY A 211 41.05 -17.25 -32.34
C GLY A 211 41.14 -16.69 -33.76
N SER A 212 42.14 -15.84 -34.03
CA SER A 212 42.40 -15.40 -35.40
C SER A 212 43.25 -16.43 -36.15
N ILE A 213 42.64 -17.26 -37.00
CA ILE A 213 43.36 -17.67 -38.20
C ILE A 213 43.56 -16.40 -39.02
N ASP A 214 44.81 -16.05 -39.35
CA ASP A 214 45.09 -14.84 -40.12
C ASP A 214 44.65 -15.02 -41.58
N ILE A 215 43.36 -14.77 -41.82
CA ILE A 215 42.74 -14.76 -43.13
C ILE A 215 42.84 -13.38 -43.80
N SER A 216 43.62 -12.44 -43.25
CA SER A 216 43.71 -11.05 -43.72
C SER A 216 44.27 -10.90 -45.13
N THR A 217 45.04 -11.89 -45.60
CA THR A 217 45.64 -11.95 -46.95
C THR A 217 44.76 -12.64 -47.99
N THR A 218 43.56 -13.08 -47.62
CA THR A 218 42.62 -13.83 -48.49
C THR A 218 41.32 -13.05 -48.73
N THR A 219 40.47 -13.57 -49.62
CA THR A 219 39.09 -13.09 -49.79
C THR A 219 38.18 -13.52 -48.64
N MET A 220 38.64 -14.34 -47.70
CA MET A 220 37.82 -14.88 -46.62
C MET A 220 37.64 -13.88 -45.48
N LYS A 221 36.43 -13.85 -44.90
CA LYS A 221 36.07 -13.03 -43.74
C LYS A 221 35.21 -13.82 -42.77
N TYR A 222 35.34 -13.51 -41.48
CA TYR A 222 34.37 -13.95 -40.47
C TYR A 222 33.07 -13.18 -40.62
N GLU A 223 31.95 -13.89 -40.54
CA GLU A 223 30.60 -13.34 -40.51
C GLU A 223 29.81 -14.00 -39.37
N TRP A 224 29.36 -13.17 -38.43
CA TRP A 224 28.35 -13.56 -37.46
C TRP A 224 26.97 -13.49 -38.10
N ASP A 225 26.21 -14.57 -38.03
CA ASP A 225 24.77 -14.62 -38.29
C ASP A 225 24.04 -14.76 -36.95
N MET A 226 23.20 -13.78 -36.60
CA MET A 226 22.53 -13.75 -35.31
C MET A 226 21.29 -14.66 -35.24
N GLY A 227 20.90 -15.28 -36.36
CA GLY A 227 19.70 -16.12 -36.44
C GLY A 227 18.38 -15.35 -36.49
N ASP A 228 18.43 -14.01 -36.49
CA ASP A 228 17.27 -13.11 -36.66
C ASP A 228 17.27 -12.38 -38.02
N GLY A 229 18.20 -12.78 -38.92
CA GLY A 229 18.45 -12.17 -40.21
C GLY A 229 19.53 -11.08 -40.20
N THR A 230 20.01 -10.67 -39.02
CA THR A 230 21.11 -9.70 -38.89
C THR A 230 22.45 -10.39 -39.00
N LYS A 231 23.38 -9.79 -39.75
CA LYS A 231 24.73 -10.31 -39.98
C LYS A 231 25.80 -9.25 -39.72
N TYR A 232 26.95 -9.66 -39.20
CA TYR A 232 28.09 -8.78 -38.93
C TYR A 232 29.39 -9.37 -39.47
N ARG A 233 30.07 -8.64 -40.36
CA ARG A 233 31.38 -9.00 -40.90
C ARG A 233 32.50 -8.34 -40.10
N SER A 234 32.65 -8.78 -38.85
CA SER A 234 33.58 -8.21 -37.87
C SER A 234 33.95 -9.29 -36.86
N LEU A 235 35.14 -9.18 -36.26
CA LEU A 235 35.54 -10.05 -35.14
C LEU A 235 34.73 -9.77 -33.87
N LEU A 236 34.18 -8.56 -33.74
CA LEU A 236 33.27 -8.15 -32.67
C LEU A 236 31.92 -7.76 -33.26
N ALA A 237 30.85 -8.41 -32.84
CA ALA A 237 29.48 -8.11 -33.17
C ALA A 237 28.72 -7.64 -31.91
N LYS A 238 28.19 -6.42 -31.95
CA LYS A 238 27.27 -5.91 -30.92
C LYS A 238 25.85 -5.98 -31.46
N HIS A 239 24.99 -6.76 -30.83
CA HIS A 239 23.67 -7.04 -31.34
C HIS A 239 22.60 -6.94 -30.25
N CYS A 240 21.46 -6.35 -30.59
CA CYS A 240 20.29 -6.24 -29.71
C CYS A 240 19.12 -6.99 -30.34
N PHE A 241 18.70 -8.09 -29.73
CA PHE A 241 17.54 -8.84 -30.18
C PHE A 241 16.26 -8.04 -29.90
N LYS A 242 15.26 -8.18 -30.78
CA LYS A 242 14.00 -7.44 -30.66
C LYS A 242 13.05 -7.98 -29.59
N ALA A 243 13.15 -9.26 -29.28
CA ALA A 243 12.26 -9.94 -28.34
C ALA A 243 12.93 -11.21 -27.77
N PRO A 244 12.43 -11.76 -26.66
CA PRO A 244 12.78 -13.09 -26.20
C PRO A 244 12.48 -14.16 -27.26
N GLY A 245 13.25 -15.24 -27.25
CA GLY A 245 13.12 -16.32 -28.22
C GLY A 245 14.34 -17.23 -28.25
N THR A 246 14.26 -18.26 -29.08
CA THR A 246 15.40 -19.14 -29.36
C THR A 246 16.03 -18.72 -30.67
N TYR A 247 17.31 -18.38 -30.61
CA TYR A 247 18.14 -17.98 -31.75
C TYR A 247 19.21 -19.03 -31.98
N ILE A 248 19.59 -19.23 -33.23
CA ILE A 248 20.75 -20.06 -33.60
C ILE A 248 21.80 -19.09 -34.12
N ILE A 249 22.76 -18.74 -33.27
CA ILE A 249 23.83 -17.81 -33.62
C ILE A 249 24.96 -18.61 -34.25
N GLN A 250 25.46 -18.15 -35.39
CA GLN A 250 26.49 -18.86 -36.14
C GLN A 250 27.67 -17.94 -36.42
N LEU A 251 28.89 -18.47 -36.21
CA LEU A 251 30.10 -17.87 -36.74
C LEU A 251 30.50 -18.64 -38.00
N ASN A 252 30.50 -17.94 -39.13
CA ASN A 252 30.83 -18.49 -40.43
C ASN A 252 32.12 -17.86 -40.96
N VAL A 253 32.89 -18.64 -41.70
CA VAL A 253 33.91 -18.10 -42.61
C VAL A 253 33.29 -18.04 -44.00
N ILE A 254 33.20 -16.84 -44.55
CA ILE A 254 32.59 -16.58 -45.86
C ILE A 254 33.62 -16.09 -46.86
N ASP A 255 33.39 -16.30 -48.14
CA ASP A 255 34.09 -15.55 -49.18
C ASP A 255 33.48 -14.14 -49.30
N SER A 256 34.30 -13.10 -49.17
CA SER A 256 33.83 -11.70 -49.16
C SER A 256 33.34 -11.19 -50.51
N LEU A 257 33.69 -11.83 -51.63
CA LEU A 257 33.23 -11.49 -52.97
C LEU A 257 31.86 -12.10 -53.27
N THR A 258 31.68 -13.39 -52.97
CA THR A 258 30.42 -14.11 -53.28
C THR A 258 29.41 -14.04 -52.14
N GLY A 259 29.87 -13.87 -50.90
CA GLY A 259 29.06 -13.97 -49.69
C GLY A 259 28.70 -15.40 -49.31
N GLU A 260 29.22 -16.41 -50.02
CA GLU A 260 28.97 -17.82 -49.72
C GLU A 260 29.72 -18.25 -48.46
N VAL A 261 29.06 -19.08 -47.65
CA VAL A 261 29.66 -19.71 -46.48
C VAL A 261 30.63 -20.79 -46.95
N TYR A 262 31.92 -20.61 -46.67
CA TYR A 262 32.94 -21.59 -46.93
C TYR A 262 32.88 -22.72 -45.88
N PHE A 263 32.80 -22.36 -44.59
CA PHE A 263 32.43 -23.30 -43.52
C PHE A 263 31.85 -22.57 -42.29
N ASN A 264 31.12 -23.32 -41.47
CA ASN A 264 30.65 -22.87 -40.15
C ASN A 264 31.69 -23.22 -39.09
N GLU A 265 32.27 -22.20 -38.44
CA GLU A 265 33.24 -22.36 -37.35
C GLU A 265 32.51 -22.82 -36.07
N ALA A 266 31.39 -22.17 -35.76
CA ALA A 266 30.63 -22.46 -34.57
C ALA A 266 29.12 -22.20 -34.74
N THR A 267 28.34 -22.94 -33.98
CA THR A 267 26.89 -22.77 -33.86
C THR A 267 26.50 -22.78 -32.38
N TYR A 268 25.84 -21.71 -31.94
CA TYR A 268 25.42 -21.47 -30.56
C TYR A 268 23.89 -21.39 -30.49
N PRO A 269 23.20 -22.40 -29.92
CA PRO A 269 21.81 -22.24 -29.55
C PRO A 269 21.72 -21.25 -28.39
N PHE A 270 21.04 -20.13 -28.61
CA PHE A 270 20.91 -19.04 -27.66
C PHE A 270 19.45 -18.84 -27.29
N GLU A 271 19.09 -19.13 -26.04
CA GLU A 271 17.74 -18.92 -25.52
C GLU A 271 17.69 -17.60 -24.76
N LEU A 272 17.05 -16.59 -25.36
CA LEU A 272 16.81 -15.30 -24.74
C LEU A 272 15.46 -15.34 -24.00
N LYS A 273 15.51 -15.13 -22.69
CA LYS A 273 14.34 -15.07 -21.81
C LYS A 273 14.26 -13.72 -21.12
N ASP A 274 13.04 -13.33 -20.76
CA ASP A 274 12.82 -12.21 -19.86
C ASP A 274 13.34 -12.52 -18.45
N ILE A 275 13.70 -11.48 -17.72
CA ILE A 275 14.02 -11.58 -16.30
C ILE A 275 12.76 -12.08 -15.57
N GLN A 276 12.90 -13.18 -14.81
CA GLN A 276 11.80 -13.72 -14.03
C GLN A 276 11.46 -12.80 -12.85
N GLN A 277 10.37 -12.05 -12.98
CA GLN A 277 9.86 -11.12 -11.97
C GLN A 277 8.41 -10.71 -12.28
N PRO A 278 7.62 -10.30 -11.26
CA PRO A 278 6.55 -9.35 -11.48
C PRO A 278 7.10 -8.06 -12.08
N TYR A 279 6.39 -7.48 -13.04
CA TYR A 279 6.86 -6.28 -13.72
C TYR A 279 5.79 -5.18 -13.63
N ILE A 280 6.22 -3.97 -13.25
CA ILE A 280 5.34 -2.80 -13.12
C ILE A 280 5.60 -1.86 -14.28
N SER A 281 4.65 -1.77 -15.21
CA SER A 281 4.65 -0.76 -16.26
C SER A 281 3.84 0.45 -15.81
N SER A 282 4.54 1.57 -15.62
CA SER A 282 3.96 2.88 -15.26
C SER A 282 4.95 3.99 -15.62
N ALA A 283 4.48 5.24 -15.62
CA ALA A 283 5.38 6.39 -15.55
C ALA A 283 6.15 6.39 -14.21
N ASP A 284 7.32 7.02 -14.19
CA ASP A 284 8.12 7.20 -12.97
C ASP A 284 7.61 8.37 -12.10
N THR A 285 6.70 9.17 -12.66
CA THR A 285 6.11 10.34 -12.01
C THR A 285 4.59 10.32 -12.11
N ALA A 286 3.92 10.93 -11.14
CA ALA A 286 2.49 11.18 -11.11
C ALA A 286 2.20 12.59 -10.57
N ARG A 287 0.98 13.07 -10.71
CA ARG A 287 0.54 14.37 -10.14
C ARG A 287 -0.45 14.15 -9.00
N THR A 288 -0.36 14.99 -7.99
CA THR A 288 -1.26 14.97 -6.84
C THR A 288 -2.71 15.11 -7.26
N GLY A 289 -3.56 14.18 -6.84
CA GLY A 289 -4.99 14.12 -7.17
C GLY A 289 -5.34 13.57 -8.55
N GLU A 290 -4.37 13.38 -9.45
CA GLU A 290 -4.60 12.81 -10.78
C GLU A 290 -4.40 11.29 -10.77
N PRO A 291 -5.28 10.51 -11.43
CA PRO A 291 -5.14 9.07 -11.50
C PRO A 291 -3.96 8.66 -12.40
N ALA A 292 -3.00 7.93 -11.83
CA ALA A 292 -1.93 7.25 -12.56
C ALA A 292 -2.30 5.78 -12.83
N LYS A 293 -1.98 5.29 -14.03
CA LYS A 293 -2.18 3.89 -14.43
C LYS A 293 -0.95 3.05 -14.10
N PHE A 294 -1.19 1.89 -13.50
CA PHE A 294 -0.20 0.86 -13.20
C PHE A 294 -0.63 -0.46 -13.87
N ASP A 295 0.29 -1.08 -14.60
CA ASP A 295 0.01 -2.25 -15.42
C ASP A 295 1.00 -3.39 -15.11
N GLY A 296 0.48 -4.55 -14.72
CA GLY A 296 1.23 -5.72 -14.32
C GLY A 296 1.42 -6.79 -15.41
N LEU A 297 0.87 -6.57 -16.62
CA LEU A 297 0.74 -7.61 -17.66
C LEU A 297 2.08 -8.05 -18.27
N LYS A 298 3.15 -7.28 -18.10
CA LYS A 298 4.52 -7.67 -18.50
C LYS A 298 5.21 -8.58 -17.48
N THR A 299 4.48 -9.07 -16.48
CA THR A 299 5.00 -10.05 -15.52
C THR A 299 5.42 -11.32 -16.23
N TYR A 300 6.67 -11.74 -16.02
CA TYR A 300 7.20 -13.00 -16.52
C TYR A 300 7.68 -13.84 -15.34
N LEU A 301 7.06 -14.99 -15.13
CA LEU A 301 7.41 -15.93 -14.07
C LEU A 301 7.37 -17.34 -14.65
N GLU A 302 8.33 -18.18 -14.28
CA GLU A 302 8.37 -19.54 -14.82
C GLU A 302 7.13 -20.34 -14.41
N GLY A 303 6.45 -20.92 -15.40
CA GLY A 303 5.21 -21.66 -15.19
C GLY A 303 4.02 -20.78 -14.82
N PHE A 304 4.09 -19.47 -15.05
CA PHE A 304 2.97 -18.55 -14.88
C PHE A 304 2.02 -18.60 -16.08
N ALA A 305 0.90 -19.28 -15.90
CA ALA A 305 -0.20 -19.28 -16.88
C ALA A 305 -1.29 -18.27 -16.49
N GLU A 306 -1.66 -18.25 -15.21
CA GLU A 306 -2.66 -17.35 -14.62
C GLU A 306 -2.23 -16.99 -13.19
N GLY A 307 -2.62 -15.80 -12.74
CA GLY A 307 -2.37 -15.36 -11.37
C GLY A 307 -3.20 -14.16 -10.95
N ASN A 308 -3.26 -13.94 -9.64
CA ASN A 308 -3.92 -12.80 -9.02
C ASN A 308 -2.90 -11.72 -8.70
N TYR A 309 -3.21 -10.49 -9.10
CA TYR A 309 -2.35 -9.32 -8.95
C TYR A 309 -2.84 -8.46 -7.79
N TYR A 310 -1.91 -7.98 -6.97
CA TYR A 310 -2.17 -7.20 -5.77
C TYR A 310 -1.24 -5.99 -5.74
N TRP A 311 -1.83 -4.82 -5.66
CA TRP A 311 -1.13 -3.54 -5.66
C TRP A 311 -1.15 -2.94 -4.26
N ASP A 312 0.02 -2.46 -3.83
CA ASP A 312 0.17 -1.61 -2.65
C ASP A 312 0.88 -0.34 -3.11
N PHE A 313 0.20 0.81 -3.02
CA PHE A 313 0.71 2.08 -3.56
C PHE A 313 1.64 2.81 -2.58
N GLY A 314 1.83 2.30 -1.36
CA GLY A 314 2.69 2.92 -0.36
C GLY A 314 2.09 4.13 0.37
N ASP A 315 0.88 4.57 0.01
CA ASP A 315 0.08 5.57 0.75
C ASP A 315 -1.00 4.92 1.63
N GLY A 316 -0.88 3.60 1.83
CA GLY A 316 -1.83 2.74 2.52
C GLY A 316 -3.00 2.27 1.66
N GLU A 317 -3.20 2.81 0.45
CA GLU A 317 -4.21 2.28 -0.48
C GLU A 317 -3.69 1.03 -1.17
N LYS A 318 -4.62 0.12 -1.42
CA LYS A 318 -4.37 -1.19 -2.03
C LYS A 318 -5.42 -1.44 -3.11
N ALA A 319 -5.03 -2.20 -4.13
CA ALA A 319 -5.94 -2.64 -5.19
C ALA A 319 -5.62 -4.08 -5.61
N SER A 320 -6.49 -4.67 -6.42
CA SER A 320 -6.26 -5.96 -7.06
C SER A 320 -6.66 -5.89 -8.53
N GLY A 321 -6.11 -6.81 -9.32
CA GLY A 321 -6.31 -6.88 -10.77
C GLY A 321 -5.05 -6.57 -11.56
N GLU A 322 -5.00 -7.03 -12.82
CA GLU A 322 -3.84 -6.91 -13.72
C GLU A 322 -3.42 -5.46 -13.94
N VAL A 323 -4.39 -4.55 -13.92
CA VAL A 323 -4.23 -3.11 -14.08
C VAL A 323 -4.94 -2.40 -12.95
N ALA A 324 -4.31 -1.37 -12.40
CA ALA A 324 -4.92 -0.50 -11.39
C ALA A 324 -4.74 0.97 -11.76
N ASN A 325 -5.73 1.80 -11.38
CA ASN A 325 -5.63 3.25 -11.44
C ASN A 325 -5.63 3.78 -10.00
N HIS A 326 -4.70 4.68 -9.69
CA HIS A 326 -4.56 5.24 -8.35
C HIS A 326 -4.18 6.72 -8.39
N ALA A 327 -4.81 7.51 -7.51
CA ALA A 327 -4.52 8.93 -7.34
C ALA A 327 -3.90 9.15 -5.96
N PHE A 328 -2.65 9.64 -5.95
CA PHE A 328 -1.93 10.01 -4.75
C PHE A 328 -2.41 11.37 -4.26
N LEU A 329 -2.67 11.49 -2.96
CA LEU A 329 -3.22 12.72 -2.37
C LEU A 329 -2.14 13.67 -1.85
N ASP A 330 -0.93 13.18 -1.62
CA ASP A 330 0.18 14.01 -1.17
C ASP A 330 1.33 13.90 -2.17
N ALA A 331 2.09 14.98 -2.32
CA ALA A 331 3.34 14.95 -3.07
C ALA A 331 4.41 14.22 -2.23
N GLY A 332 5.31 13.52 -2.90
CA GLY A 332 6.35 12.76 -2.21
C GLY A 332 6.89 11.58 -3.00
N TYR A 333 7.63 10.73 -2.29
CA TYR A 333 8.22 9.52 -2.83
C TYR A 333 7.45 8.30 -2.33
N TYR A 334 6.93 7.51 -3.26
CA TYR A 334 6.13 6.32 -2.97
C TYR A 334 6.80 5.08 -3.52
N ILE A 335 6.77 3.99 -2.74
CA ILE A 335 7.22 2.67 -3.18
C ILE A 335 5.98 1.88 -3.55
N VAL A 336 5.68 1.81 -4.85
CA VAL A 336 4.56 1.02 -5.37
C VAL A 336 5.00 -0.43 -5.53
N LYS A 337 4.29 -1.37 -4.92
CA LYS A 337 4.57 -2.80 -4.96
C LYS A 337 3.50 -3.53 -5.78
N LEU A 338 3.96 -4.48 -6.58
CA LEU A 338 3.14 -5.47 -7.26
C LEU A 338 3.47 -6.84 -6.71
N GLY A 339 2.50 -7.43 -6.04
CA GLY A 339 2.53 -8.82 -5.61
C GLY A 339 1.67 -9.69 -6.52
N VAL A 340 2.16 -10.88 -6.84
CA VAL A 340 1.46 -11.84 -7.70
C VAL A 340 1.35 -13.17 -6.96
N VAL A 341 0.14 -13.71 -6.88
CA VAL A 341 -0.13 -15.06 -6.36
C VAL A 341 -0.53 -15.95 -7.53
N TYR A 342 0.19 -17.04 -7.75
CA TYR A 342 0.04 -17.89 -8.94
C TYR A 342 0.29 -19.36 -8.64
N LYS A 343 -0.19 -20.24 -9.52
CA LYS A 343 0.13 -21.68 -9.47
C LYS A 343 1.18 -21.98 -10.52
N GLY A 344 2.38 -22.37 -10.08
CA GLY A 344 3.46 -22.75 -11.00
C GLY A 344 3.19 -24.10 -11.67
N SER A 345 3.81 -24.32 -12.83
CA SER A 345 3.63 -25.52 -13.68
C SER A 345 3.95 -26.88 -13.02
N LYS A 346 4.62 -26.91 -11.85
CA LYS A 346 5.06 -28.14 -11.18
C LYS A 346 4.50 -28.35 -9.76
N LYS A 347 3.60 -27.50 -9.23
CA LYS A 347 3.06 -27.67 -7.86
C LYS A 347 1.60 -27.22 -7.74
N GLU A 348 0.78 -28.02 -7.05
CA GLU A 348 -0.58 -27.64 -6.60
C GLU A 348 -0.57 -26.49 -5.57
N LYS A 349 0.59 -26.16 -4.99
CA LYS A 349 0.75 -25.13 -3.97
C LYS A 349 0.94 -23.75 -4.58
N GLU A 350 0.12 -22.80 -4.13
CA GLU A 350 0.24 -21.38 -4.50
C GLU A 350 1.63 -20.83 -4.20
N SER A 351 2.17 -20.10 -5.18
CA SER A 351 3.43 -19.38 -5.12
C SER A 351 3.17 -17.89 -5.10
N LYS A 352 4.10 -17.13 -4.50
CA LYS A 352 4.02 -15.66 -4.41
C LYS A 352 5.31 -15.05 -4.92
N ALA A 353 5.20 -13.99 -5.71
CA ALA A 353 6.32 -13.18 -6.14
C ALA A 353 5.98 -11.70 -5.93
N CYS A 354 6.99 -10.85 -5.71
CA CYS A 354 6.76 -9.42 -5.53
C CYS A 354 7.89 -8.59 -6.16
N ALA A 355 7.50 -7.49 -6.81
CA ALA A 355 8.43 -6.45 -7.24
C ALA A 355 7.93 -5.06 -6.81
N PHE A 356 8.81 -4.07 -6.83
CA PHE A 356 8.45 -2.69 -6.54
C PHE A 356 9.08 -1.69 -7.50
N LYS A 357 8.44 -0.53 -7.63
CA LYS A 357 8.89 0.61 -8.41
C LYS A 357 8.71 1.89 -7.59
N ASN A 358 9.71 2.76 -7.63
CA ASN A 358 9.64 4.07 -6.97
C ASN A 358 8.90 5.06 -7.87
N ILE A 359 7.96 5.80 -7.30
CA ILE A 359 7.17 6.81 -8.00
C ILE A 359 7.32 8.15 -7.29
N VAL A 360 7.61 9.20 -8.06
CA VAL A 360 7.66 10.57 -7.55
C VAL A 360 6.34 11.27 -7.86
N VAL A 361 5.61 11.66 -6.82
CA VAL A 361 4.37 12.42 -6.96
C VAL A 361 4.67 13.90 -6.84
N LEU A 362 4.38 14.63 -7.90
CA LEU A 362 4.56 16.07 -8.00
C LEU A 362 3.27 16.80 -7.57
N PRO A 363 3.39 18.04 -7.03
CA PRO A 363 2.24 18.86 -6.63
C PRO A 363 1.23 19.13 -7.74
#